data_AF-A0A7R6WFW9-F1
#
_entry.id   AF-A0A7R6WFW9-F1
#
_cell.length_a   1.000
_cell.length_b   1.000
_cell.length_c   1.000
_cell.angle_alpha   90.00
_cell.angle_beta   90.00
_cell.angle_gamma   90.00
#
_symmetry.space_group_name_H-M   'P 1'
#
loop_
_entity.id
_entity.type
_entity.pdbx_description
1 polymer ?
#
loop_
_entity_poly.entity_id
_entity_poly.type
_entity_poly.pdbx_seq_one_letter_code
_entity_poly.pdbx_strand_id
1 'polypeptide(L)'
;MRAAMSAHRNKTDKADALGIAHTMRTGWFRQVHIKSESCYRTKLLLTLRRNLKVKFLDPENAIRHSLKAFGIRLGKVGRGAFERAVRTAVAEDPLS
;
A
#
# COMPACT_ATOMS: atom_id res chain seq x y z
N MET A 1 -3.44 -17.94 -16.03
CA MET A 1 -2.75 -17.27 -17.16
C MET A 1 -1.27 -17.01 -16.90
N ARG A 2 -0.89 -16.26 -15.84
CA ARG A 2 0.53 -15.99 -15.53
C ARG A 2 1.43 -17.25 -15.44
N ALA A 3 0.96 -18.31 -14.78
CA ALA A 3 1.70 -19.57 -14.66
C ALA A 3 1.77 -20.41 -15.96
N ALA A 4 0.79 -20.24 -16.86
CA ALA A 4 0.79 -20.94 -18.16
C ALA A 4 1.77 -20.25 -19.13
N MET A 5 1.86 -18.92 -19.08
CA MET A 5 2.78 -18.16 -19.93
C MET A 5 4.21 -18.10 -19.39
N SER A 6 4.44 -18.40 -18.10
CA SER A 6 5.78 -18.46 -17.52
C SER A 6 6.60 -19.67 -17.98
N ALA A 7 5.97 -20.67 -18.60
CA ALA A 7 6.66 -21.82 -19.19
C ALA A 7 7.43 -21.44 -20.48
N HIS A 8 7.07 -20.33 -21.13
CA HIS A 8 7.78 -19.84 -22.30
C HIS A 8 9.02 -19.06 -21.85
N ARG A 9 10.20 -19.66 -22.04
CA ARG A 9 11.49 -19.17 -21.55
C ARG A 9 11.92 -17.83 -22.17
N ASN A 10 11.48 -17.56 -23.40
CA ASN A 10 11.81 -16.34 -24.15
C ASN A 10 10.53 -15.56 -24.51
N LYS A 11 10.57 -14.25 -24.28
CA LYS A 11 9.49 -13.32 -24.64
C LYS A 11 9.66 -12.88 -26.10
N THR A 12 8.70 -13.23 -26.96
CA THR A 12 8.60 -12.74 -28.34
C THR A 12 7.13 -12.57 -28.70
N ASP A 13 6.79 -11.62 -29.58
CA ASP A 13 5.40 -11.38 -29.99
C ASP A 13 4.74 -12.65 -30.57
N LYS A 14 5.51 -13.44 -31.31
CA LYS A 14 5.07 -14.74 -31.85
C LYS A 14 4.71 -15.74 -30.74
N ALA A 15 5.55 -15.85 -29.71
CA ALA A 15 5.32 -16.76 -28.59
C ALA A 15 4.14 -16.30 -27.71
N ASP A 16 3.93 -14.98 -27.59
CA ASP A 16 2.81 -14.41 -26.86
C ASP A 16 1.48 -14.65 -27.58
N ALA A 17 1.42 -14.37 -28.88
CA ALA A 17 0.24 -14.64 -29.71
C ALA A 17 -0.16 -16.13 -29.64
N LEU A 18 0.84 -17.02 -29.72
CA LEU A 18 0.61 -18.47 -29.59
C LEU A 18 0.12 -18.87 -28.19
N GLY A 19 0.68 -18.28 -27.13
CA GLY A 19 0.24 -18.55 -25.76
C GLY A 19 -1.17 -18.06 -25.47
N ILE A 20 -1.56 -16.89 -26.01
CA ILE A 20 -2.94 -16.39 -25.94
C ILE A 20 -3.88 -17.33 -26.69
N ALA A 21 -3.55 -17.70 -27.93
CA ALA A 21 -4.36 -18.61 -28.74
C ALA A 21 -4.53 -19.98 -28.07
N HIS A 22 -3.46 -20.55 -27.48
CA HIS A 22 -3.53 -21.80 -26.74
C HIS A 22 -4.47 -21.69 -25.54
N THR A 23 -4.36 -20.60 -24.77
CA THR A 23 -5.22 -20.36 -23.58
C THR A 23 -6.69 -20.22 -23.97
N MET A 24 -6.98 -19.56 -25.10
CA MET A 24 -8.34 -19.48 -25.64
C MET A 24 -8.84 -20.86 -26.06
N ARG A 25 -8.02 -21.64 -26.78
CA ARG A 25 -8.39 -22.98 -27.27
C ARG A 25 -8.66 -23.99 -26.16
N THR A 26 -7.89 -23.98 -25.07
CA THR A 26 -8.07 -24.93 -23.97
C THR A 26 -9.20 -24.55 -23.01
N GLY A 27 -9.90 -23.43 -23.25
CA GLY A 27 -10.93 -22.93 -22.34
C GLY A 27 -10.37 -22.38 -21.03
N TRP A 28 -9.05 -22.17 -20.95
CA TRP A 28 -8.37 -21.56 -19.80
C TRP A 28 -8.51 -20.02 -19.79
N PHE A 29 -9.25 -19.48 -20.75
CA PHE A 29 -9.72 -18.11 -20.80
C PHE A 29 -11.08 -17.99 -20.09
N ARG A 30 -11.23 -16.93 -19.28
CA ARG A 30 -12.52 -16.51 -18.73
C ARG A 30 -12.83 -15.11 -19.22
N GLN A 31 -13.98 -14.91 -19.84
CA GLN A 31 -14.46 -13.59 -20.19
C GLN A 31 -14.64 -12.77 -18.90
N VAL A 32 -14.03 -11.59 -18.88
CA VAL A 32 -14.15 -10.64 -17.77
C VAL A 32 -14.69 -9.33 -18.32
N HIS A 33 -15.56 -8.69 -17.54
CA HIS A 33 -16.01 -7.36 -17.87
C HIS A 33 -14.90 -6.35 -17.63
N ILE A 34 -14.73 -5.45 -18.60
CA ILE A 34 -13.89 -4.26 -18.41
C ILE A 34 -14.59 -3.40 -17.37
N LYS A 35 -13.85 -3.04 -16.32
CA LYS A 35 -14.38 -2.16 -15.28
C LYS A 35 -14.78 -0.83 -15.90
N SER A 36 -15.98 -0.37 -15.57
CA SER A 36 -16.44 0.96 -15.95
C SER A 36 -15.50 2.02 -15.37
N GLU A 37 -15.49 3.18 -16.00
CA GLU A 37 -14.77 4.35 -15.50
C GLU A 37 -15.21 4.70 -14.07
N SER A 38 -16.52 4.61 -13.79
CA SER A 38 -17.07 4.85 -12.44
C SER A 38 -16.45 3.92 -11.39
N CYS A 39 -16.30 2.63 -11.68
CA CYS A 39 -15.64 1.67 -10.80
C CYS A 39 -14.18 2.03 -10.54
N TYR A 40 -13.45 2.45 -11.58
CA TYR A 40 -12.07 2.92 -11.45
C TYR A 40 -11.97 4.16 -10.56
N ARG A 41 -12.82 5.16 -10.79
CA ARG A 41 -12.85 6.40 -10.00
C ARG A 41 -13.11 6.12 -8.51
N THR A 42 -14.10 5.29 -8.19
CA THR A 42 -14.38 4.89 -6.79
C THR A 42 -13.19 4.16 -6.16
N LYS A 43 -12.57 3.22 -6.88
CA LYS A 43 -11.40 2.49 -6.37
C LYS A 43 -10.21 3.42 -6.15
N LEU A 44 -10.00 4.39 -7.03
CA LEU A 44 -8.96 5.40 -6.90
C LEU A 44 -9.17 6.24 -5.63
N LEU A 45 -10.38 6.75 -5.38
CA LEU A 45 -10.71 7.51 -4.18
C LEU A 45 -10.44 6.72 -2.89
N LEU A 46 -10.82 5.43 -2.85
CA LEU A 46 -10.53 4.57 -1.70
C LEU A 46 -9.02 4.37 -1.49
N THR A 47 -8.27 4.21 -2.59
CA THR A 47 -6.82 4.07 -2.56
C THR A 47 -6.16 5.34 -2.03
N LEU A 48 -6.58 6.51 -2.52
CA LEU A 48 -6.07 7.81 -2.10
C LEU A 48 -6.40 8.11 -0.64
N ARG A 49 -7.64 7.83 -0.19
CA ARG A 49 -8.02 7.95 1.22
C ARG A 49 -7.13 7.10 2.13
N ARG A 50 -6.85 5.85 1.74
CA ARG A 50 -5.95 4.97 2.49
C ARG A 50 -4.52 5.53 2.51
N ASN A 51 -4.02 6.00 1.38
CA ASN A 51 -2.70 6.59 1.27
C ASN A 51 -2.56 7.79 2.19
N LEU A 52 -3.51 8.72 2.14
CA LEU A 52 -3.53 9.91 2.98
C LEU A 52 -3.53 9.54 4.48
N LYS A 53 -4.35 8.55 4.88
CA LYS A 53 -4.35 8.07 6.26
C LYS A 53 -2.99 7.51 6.70
N VAL A 54 -2.33 6.72 5.85
CA VAL A 54 -0.99 6.18 6.16
C VAL A 54 0.03 7.31 6.27
N LYS A 55 0.07 8.24 5.31
CA LYS A 55 0.98 9.39 5.33
C LYS A 55 0.83 10.28 6.56
N PHE A 56 -0.38 10.36 7.11
CA PHE A 56 -0.62 11.05 8.36
C PHE A 56 -0.12 10.31 9.60
N LEU A 57 -0.16 8.98 9.59
CA LEU A 57 0.29 8.14 10.71
C LEU A 57 1.80 7.91 10.70
N ASP A 58 2.42 7.88 9.53
CA ASP A 58 3.87 7.70 9.35
C ASP A 58 4.70 8.67 10.22
N PRO A 59 4.48 10.00 10.21
CA PRO A 59 5.25 10.92 11.05
C PRO A 59 4.98 10.75 12.55
N GLU A 60 3.71 10.54 12.96
CA GLU A 60 3.35 10.28 14.36
C GLU A 60 4.06 9.02 14.88
N ASN A 61 4.11 7.97 14.05
CA ASN A 61 4.81 6.73 14.38
C ASN A 61 6.33 6.93 14.38
N ALA A 62 6.90 7.65 13.42
CA ALA A 62 8.33 7.95 13.39
C ALA A 62 8.76 8.63 14.70
N ILE A 63 8.05 9.68 15.13
CA ILE A 63 8.30 10.37 16.41
C ILE A 63 8.21 9.39 17.58
N ARG A 64 7.16 8.57 17.66
CA ARG A 64 7.00 7.59 18.74
C ARG A 64 8.14 6.58 18.78
N HIS A 65 8.61 6.11 17.63
CA HIS A 65 9.71 5.15 17.56
C HIS A 65 11.04 5.79 17.94
N SER A 66 11.29 7.04 17.54
CA SER A 66 12.47 7.79 17.96
C SER A 66 12.50 7.98 19.48
N LEU A 67 11.39 8.41 20.09
CA LEU A 67 11.29 8.57 21.55
C LEU A 67 11.48 7.25 22.31
N LYS A 68 10.99 6.14 21.74
CA LYS A 68 11.16 4.82 22.33
C LYS A 68 12.63 4.41 22.45
N ALA A 69 13.51 4.86 21.53
CA ALA A 69 14.94 4.61 21.62
C ALA A 69 15.58 5.24 22.87
N PHE A 70 15.01 6.34 23.35
CA PHE A 70 15.42 7.05 24.57
C PHE A 70 14.65 6.59 25.83
N GLY A 71 13.89 5.49 25.74
CA GLY A 71 13.11 4.96 26.87
C GLY A 71 11.75 5.63 27.09
N ILE A 72 11.43 6.70 26.34
CA ILE A 72 10.17 7.43 26.48
C ILE A 72 9.06 6.71 25.70
N ARG A 73 8.08 6.15 26.42
CA ARG A 73 6.92 5.48 25.82
C ARG A 73 5.65 6.30 26.02
N LEU A 74 5.17 6.91 24.94
CA LEU A 74 3.86 7.56 24.93
C LEU A 74 2.74 6.51 25.04
N GLY A 75 1.77 6.74 25.94
CA GLY A 75 0.58 5.90 26.09
C GLY A 75 -0.41 6.02 24.92
N LYS A 76 -1.66 5.57 25.14
CA LYS A 76 -2.76 5.80 24.19
C LYS A 76 -3.10 7.29 24.19
N VAL A 77 -2.69 7.99 23.13
CA VAL A 77 -2.96 9.42 22.94
C VAL A 77 -3.70 9.60 21.62
N GLY A 78 -4.82 10.33 21.65
CA GLY A 78 -5.56 10.70 20.43
C GLY A 78 -4.77 11.71 19.58
N ARG A 79 -5.03 11.74 18.27
CA ARG A 79 -4.25 12.58 17.31
C ARG A 79 -4.20 14.06 17.70
N GLY A 80 -5.32 14.64 18.13
CA GLY A 80 -5.37 16.05 18.55
C GLY A 80 -4.61 16.38 19.84
N ALA A 81 -4.26 15.37 20.64
CA ALA A 81 -3.47 15.53 21.87
C ALA A 81 -2.02 15.05 21.69
N PHE A 82 -1.66 14.48 20.52
CA PHE A 82 -0.36 13.85 20.30
C PHE A 82 0.80 14.84 20.45
N GLU A 83 0.69 16.02 19.84
CA GLU A 83 1.72 17.06 19.95
C GLU A 83 1.96 17.45 21.41
N ARG A 84 0.89 17.74 22.16
CA ARG A 84 1.00 18.12 23.56
C ARG A 84 1.63 17.02 24.40
N ALA A 85 1.22 15.77 24.19
CA ALA A 85 1.78 14.63 24.91
C ALA A 85 3.27 14.42 24.60
N VAL A 86 3.68 14.60 23.34
CA VAL A 86 5.09 14.56 22.95
C VAL A 86 5.86 15.67 23.68
N ARG A 87 5.40 16.92 23.60
CA ARG A 87 6.04 18.07 24.25
C ARG A 87 6.19 17.89 25.76
N THR A 88 5.14 17.41 26.43
CA THR A 88 5.21 17.12 27.87
C THR A 88 6.19 15.99 28.18
N ALA A 89 6.26 14.95 27.35
CA ALA A 89 7.13 13.80 27.59
C ALA A 89 8.62 14.12 27.39
N VAL A 90 8.96 15.15 26.60
CA VAL A 90 10.35 15.58 26.36
C VAL A 90 10.72 16.86 27.12
N ALA A 91 9.83 17.39 27.96
CA ALA A 91 10.03 18.69 28.61
C ALA A 91 11.26 18.74 29.53
N GLU A 92 11.72 17.60 30.02
CA GLU A 92 12.92 17.47 30.86
C GLU A 92 14.16 16.98 30.08
N ASP A 93 14.06 16.85 28.75
CA ASP A 93 15.18 16.46 27.91
C ASP A 93 16.20 17.63 27.85
N PRO A 94 17.49 17.39 28.16
CA PRO A 94 18.54 18.42 28.10
C PRO A 94 18.70 19.12 26.74
N LEU A 95 18.15 18.54 25.67
CA LEU A 95 18.22 19.06 24.30
C LEU A 95 16.90 19.70 23.81
N SER A 96 15.86 19.77 24.65
CA SER A 96 14.51 20.26 24.26
C SER A 96 14.34 21.78 24.29
#